data_AF-A0A109LKQ1-F1
#
_entry.id   AF-A0A109LKQ1-F1
#
_cell.length_a   1.000
_cell.length_b   1.000
_cell.length_c   1.000
_cell.angle_alpha   90.00
_cell.angle_beta   90.00
_cell.angle_gamma   90.00
#
_symmetry.space_group_name_H-M   'P 1'
#
loop_
_entity.id
_entity.type
_entity.pdbx_description
1 polymer ?
#
loop_
_entity_poly.entity_id
_entity_poly.type
_entity_poly.pdbx_seq_one_letter_code
_entity_poly.pdbx_strand_id
1 'polypeptide(L)'
;MPFEVAGSSGELRMEPGTAPVGIQPLCFETACGVLAFSEPGPQFSLMGECPVTLEQAGNDPDAWFWELFQHHLSPQVQALFGYLRLLPGARPMNFGCRLCVTLGASRVAGYLWLSVESFLALCKAGRGDPGLSRCRRSFGWRLT
;
A
#
# COMPACT_ATOMS: atom_id res chain seq x y z
N MET A 1 -0.19 9.89 4.16
CA MET A 1 0.14 9.44 5.52
C MET A 1 1.66 9.33 5.59
N PRO A 2 2.33 10.15 6.41
CA PRO A 2 3.76 10.03 6.64
C PRO A 2 4.09 8.77 7.45
N PHE A 3 5.25 8.18 7.17
CA PHE A 3 5.81 7.06 7.92
C PHE A 3 7.33 7.20 8.02
N GLU A 4 7.97 6.29 8.74
CA GLU A 4 9.42 6.23 8.85
C GLU A 4 9.92 4.80 8.66
N VAL A 5 11.07 4.64 7.99
CA VAL A 5 11.81 3.38 7.82
C VAL A 5 13.27 3.67 8.08
N ALA A 6 13.89 2.99 9.06
CA ALA A 6 15.31 3.16 9.41
C ALA A 6 15.79 4.64 9.47
N GLY A 7 15.01 5.54 10.09
CA GLY A 7 15.36 6.98 10.19
C GLY A 7 15.08 7.81 8.92
N SER A 8 14.63 7.20 7.84
CA SER A 8 14.23 7.89 6.60
C SER A 8 12.74 8.19 6.60
N SER A 9 12.37 9.44 6.32
CA SER A 9 10.97 9.85 6.21
C SER A 9 10.36 9.39 4.90
N GLY A 10 9.16 8.82 4.98
CA GLY A 10 8.37 8.38 3.85
C GLY A 10 6.94 8.91 3.87
N GLU A 11 6.25 8.76 2.74
CA GLU A 11 4.85 9.17 2.60
C GLU A 11 4.07 8.20 1.70
N LEU A 12 2.88 7.79 2.16
CA LEU A 12 1.86 7.08 1.38
C LEU A 12 0.77 8.06 0.94
N ARG A 13 0.55 8.18 -0.36
CA ARG A 13 -0.47 9.06 -0.94
C ARG A 13 -1.39 8.30 -1.88
N MET A 14 -2.69 8.45 -1.66
CA MET A 14 -3.73 8.00 -2.58
C MET A 14 -4.23 9.20 -3.38
N GLU A 15 -4.24 9.07 -4.70
CA GLU A 15 -4.60 10.13 -5.64
C GLU A 15 -5.58 9.59 -6.70
N PRO A 16 -6.54 10.39 -7.19
CA PRO A 16 -7.36 9.97 -8.33
C PRO A 16 -6.48 9.62 -9.54
N GLY A 17 -6.89 8.62 -10.30
CA GLY A 17 -6.23 8.27 -11.55
C GLY A 17 -6.94 7.16 -12.29
N THR A 18 -6.53 6.94 -13.54
CA THR A 18 -7.10 5.91 -14.40
C THR A 18 -6.37 4.59 -14.19
N ALA A 19 -7.13 3.49 -14.12
CA ALA A 19 -6.56 2.16 -14.05
C ALA A 19 -5.68 1.87 -15.28
N PRO A 20 -4.47 1.35 -15.10
CA PRO A 20 -3.62 0.94 -16.21
C PRO A 20 -4.23 -0.27 -16.94
N VAL A 21 -3.98 -0.37 -18.24
CA VAL A 21 -4.45 -1.48 -19.09
C VAL A 21 -3.34 -2.53 -19.23
N GLY A 22 -3.70 -3.82 -19.20
CA GLY A 22 -2.77 -4.92 -19.46
C GLY A 22 -1.84 -5.27 -18.30
N ILE A 23 -2.05 -4.70 -17.11
CA ILE A 23 -1.31 -5.06 -15.90
C ILE A 23 -2.06 -6.20 -15.18
N GLN A 24 -1.30 -7.19 -14.72
CA GLN A 24 -1.78 -8.23 -13.82
C GLN A 24 -1.42 -7.86 -12.37
N PRO A 25 -2.36 -7.37 -11.56
CA PRO A 25 -2.06 -6.99 -10.20
C PRO A 25 -1.87 -8.21 -9.30
N LEU A 26 -1.09 -8.05 -8.23
CA LEU A 26 -1.07 -9.02 -7.13
C LEU A 26 -2.00 -8.54 -6.02
N CYS A 27 -2.80 -9.48 -5.52
CA CYS A 27 -3.80 -9.24 -4.49
C CYS A 27 -3.25 -9.61 -3.12
N PHE A 28 -3.54 -8.78 -2.12
CA PHE A 28 -3.15 -8.97 -0.73
C PHE A 28 -4.37 -8.79 0.15
N GLU A 29 -4.55 -9.71 1.09
CA GLU A 29 -5.47 -9.55 2.19
C GLU A 29 -4.85 -8.65 3.26
N THR A 30 -5.67 -7.73 3.77
CA THR A 30 -5.30 -6.77 4.82
C THR A 30 -6.43 -6.65 5.84
N ALA A 31 -6.17 -5.99 6.97
CA ALA A 31 -7.22 -5.66 7.93
C ALA A 31 -8.29 -4.71 7.36
N CYS A 32 -8.00 -4.01 6.26
CA CYS A 32 -8.96 -3.17 5.53
C CYS A 32 -9.70 -3.94 4.41
N GLY A 33 -9.47 -5.24 4.24
CA GLY A 33 -9.99 -6.05 3.14
C GLY A 33 -8.94 -6.31 2.05
N VAL A 34 -9.38 -6.81 0.89
CA VAL A 34 -8.48 -7.19 -0.21
C VAL A 34 -8.06 -5.97 -1.02
N LEU A 35 -6.75 -5.82 -1.21
CA LEU A 35 -6.12 -4.77 -1.99
C LEU A 35 -5.31 -5.39 -3.12
N ALA A 36 -5.49 -4.93 -4.35
CA ALA A 36 -4.68 -5.36 -5.49
C ALA A 36 -3.73 -4.24 -5.91
N PHE A 37 -2.44 -4.55 -6.02
CA PHE A 37 -1.39 -3.60 -6.33
C PHE A 37 -0.84 -3.87 -7.72
N SER A 38 -0.64 -2.82 -8.52
CA SER A 38 0.01 -2.93 -9.82
C SER A 38 1.52 -3.18 -9.72
N GLU A 39 2.16 -2.64 -8.69
CA GLU A 39 3.63 -2.60 -8.53
C GLU A 39 4.07 -3.00 -7.10
N PRO A 40 3.60 -4.15 -6.56
CA PRO A 40 3.74 -4.49 -5.15
C PRO A 40 5.20 -4.59 -4.70
N GLY A 41 6.11 -5.15 -5.52
CA GLY A 41 7.53 -5.30 -5.17
C GLY A 41 8.21 -3.97 -4.80
N PRO A 42 8.32 -3.01 -5.74
CA PRO A 42 8.93 -1.72 -5.45
C PRO A 42 8.10 -0.88 -4.47
N GLN A 43 6.77 -1.00 -4.45
CA GLN A 43 5.94 -0.29 -3.46
C GLN A 43 6.22 -0.77 -2.03
N PHE A 44 6.24 -2.08 -1.80
CA PHE A 44 6.49 -2.66 -0.48
C PHE A 44 7.93 -2.48 -0.03
N SER A 45 8.90 -2.51 -0.96
CA SER A 45 10.30 -2.23 -0.66
C SER A 45 10.54 -0.82 -0.09
N LEU A 46 9.68 0.16 -0.42
CA LEU A 46 9.76 1.50 0.17
C LEU A 46 8.98 1.64 1.49
N MET A 47 8.18 0.64 1.87
CA MET A 47 7.36 0.66 3.10
C MET A 47 8.04 -0.01 4.30
N GLY A 48 9.19 -0.63 4.12
CA GLY A 48 9.92 -1.35 5.15
C GLY A 48 11.41 -1.42 4.86
N GLU A 49 12.16 -2.08 5.76
CA GLU A 49 13.62 -2.19 5.65
C GLU A 49 14.06 -3.35 4.75
N CYS A 50 13.16 -4.29 4.47
CA CYS A 50 13.45 -5.47 3.67
C CYS A 50 13.11 -5.23 2.20
N PRO A 51 14.05 -5.45 1.25
CA PRO A 51 13.72 -5.43 -0.16
C PRO A 51 12.77 -6.57 -0.50
N VAL A 52 11.72 -6.26 -1.26
CA VAL A 52 10.70 -7.22 -1.68
C VAL A 52 10.84 -7.50 -3.16
N THR A 53 11.24 -8.72 -3.49
CA THR A 53 11.28 -9.24 -4.86
C THR A 53 10.09 -10.15 -5.07
N LEU A 54 9.19 -9.77 -5.97
CA LEU A 54 8.02 -10.56 -6.34
C LEU A 54 8.06 -10.88 -7.82
N GLU A 55 7.75 -12.13 -8.13
CA GLU A 55 7.55 -12.58 -9.49
C GLU A 55 6.14 -12.20 -9.98
N GLN A 56 5.91 -12.23 -11.28
CA GLN A 56 4.56 -11.98 -11.83
C GLN A 56 3.58 -13.12 -11.51
N ALA A 57 4.10 -14.35 -11.34
CA ALA A 57 3.31 -15.54 -11.03
C ALA A 57 4.13 -16.52 -10.19
N GLY A 58 3.45 -17.41 -9.47
CA GLY A 58 4.10 -18.47 -8.70
C GLY A 58 4.72 -18.03 -7.38
N ASN A 59 4.43 -16.81 -6.90
CA ASN A 59 4.79 -16.42 -5.54
C ASN A 59 4.06 -17.32 -4.54
N ASP A 60 4.82 -17.95 -3.65
CA ASP A 60 4.31 -18.81 -2.59
C ASP A 60 3.75 -17.94 -1.44
N PRO A 61 2.45 -18.00 -1.13
CA PRO A 61 1.86 -17.23 -0.02
C PRO A 61 2.34 -17.69 1.35
N ASP A 62 2.86 -18.92 1.47
CA ASP A 62 3.32 -19.51 2.72
C ASP A 62 4.86 -19.42 2.87
N ALA A 63 5.53 -18.69 1.96
CA ALA A 63 6.96 -18.46 2.04
C ALA A 63 7.33 -17.70 3.32
N TRP A 64 8.35 -18.20 4.03
CA TRP A 64 8.89 -17.62 5.26
C TRP A 64 9.24 -16.12 5.13
N PHE A 65 9.56 -15.66 3.91
CA PHE A 65 9.87 -14.27 3.60
C PHE A 65 8.74 -13.32 4.02
N TRP A 66 7.48 -13.73 3.94
CA TRP A 66 6.34 -12.87 4.27
C TRP A 66 6.30 -12.49 5.75
N GLU A 67 6.69 -13.40 6.64
CA GLU A 67 6.78 -13.10 8.08
C GLU A 67 7.91 -12.09 8.35
N LEU A 68 9.08 -12.28 7.72
CA LEU A 68 10.20 -11.34 7.82
C LEU A 68 9.83 -9.96 7.27
N PHE A 69 9.21 -9.91 6.09
CA PHE A 69 8.74 -8.68 5.47
C PHE A 69 7.77 -7.92 6.39
N GLN A 70 6.79 -8.61 6.96
CA GLN A 70 5.84 -7.99 7.87
C GLN A 70 6.50 -7.47 9.16
N HIS A 71 7.50 -8.19 9.68
CA HIS A 71 8.26 -7.75 10.85
C HIS A 71 9.09 -6.48 10.59
N HIS A 72 9.65 -6.34 9.39
CA HIS A 72 10.45 -5.18 8.99
C HIS A 72 9.65 -4.07 8.28
N LEU A 73 8.32 -4.16 8.29
CA LEU A 73 7.45 -3.11 7.79
C LEU A 73 7.49 -1.90 8.74
N SER A 74 7.39 -0.69 8.18
CA SER A 74 7.24 0.52 8.98
C SER A 74 6.04 0.37 9.94
N PRO A 75 6.18 0.71 11.24
CA PRO A 75 5.10 0.56 12.22
C PRO A 75 3.82 1.32 11.84
N GLN A 76 3.95 2.50 11.21
CA GLN A 76 2.81 3.29 10.75
C GLN A 76 2.10 2.59 9.57
N VAL A 77 2.86 1.95 8.69
CA VAL A 77 2.32 1.20 7.56
C VAL A 77 1.65 -0.10 8.05
N GLN A 78 2.24 -0.75 9.05
CA GLN A 78 1.62 -1.90 9.72
C GLN A 78 0.33 -1.49 10.44
N ALA A 79 0.29 -0.34 11.11
CA ALA A 79 -0.94 0.17 11.71
C ALA A 79 -2.02 0.51 10.67
N LEU A 80 -1.61 0.92 9.45
CA LEU A 80 -2.53 1.22 8.36
C LEU A 80 -3.16 -0.03 7.75
N PHE A 81 -2.35 -1.03 7.39
CA PHE A 81 -2.82 -2.24 6.70
C PHE A 81 -3.17 -3.39 7.66
N GLY A 82 -2.66 -3.37 8.89
CA GLY A 82 -2.68 -4.47 9.84
C GLY A 82 -1.67 -5.55 9.46
N TYR A 83 -1.99 -6.30 8.42
CA TYR A 83 -1.16 -7.37 7.85
C TYR A 83 -1.21 -7.30 6.32
N LEU A 84 -0.24 -7.95 5.67
CA LEU A 84 -0.18 -8.07 4.21
C LEU A 84 0.06 -9.53 3.86
N ARG A 85 -1.00 -10.24 3.47
CA ARG A 85 -0.93 -11.66 3.08
C ARG A 85 -1.25 -11.82 1.61
N LEU A 86 -0.34 -12.42 0.84
CA LEU A 86 -0.58 -12.69 -0.57
C LEU A 86 -1.84 -13.56 -0.74
N LEU A 87 -2.72 -13.18 -1.67
CA LEU A 87 -3.98 -13.86 -1.93
C LEU A 87 -4.05 -14.30 -3.41
N PRO A 88 -3.60 -15.53 -3.73
CA PRO A 88 -3.61 -16.05 -5.09
C PRO A 88 -5.02 -16.14 -5.67
N GLY A 89 -5.17 -15.83 -6.96
CA GLY A 89 -6.43 -16.04 -7.69
C GLY A 89 -7.55 -15.04 -7.41
N ALA A 90 -7.37 -14.10 -6.48
CA ALA A 90 -8.31 -13.00 -6.27
C ALA A 90 -8.32 -12.07 -7.48
N ARG A 91 -9.53 -11.64 -7.90
CA ARG A 91 -9.70 -10.71 -9.02
C ARG A 91 -9.72 -9.25 -8.52
N PRO A 92 -9.04 -8.33 -9.23
CA PRO A 92 -9.09 -6.92 -8.89
C PRO A 92 -10.52 -6.37 -9.05
N MET A 93 -10.86 -5.43 -8.18
CA MET A 93 -12.18 -4.80 -8.15
C MET A 93 -12.30 -3.66 -9.17
N ASN A 94 -13.53 -3.22 -9.45
CA ASN A 94 -13.80 -2.18 -10.45
C ASN A 94 -13.53 -0.76 -9.96
N PHE A 95 -13.11 -0.58 -8.70
CA PHE A 95 -12.76 0.69 -8.11
C PHE A 95 -11.26 0.74 -7.77
N GLY A 96 -10.64 1.91 -7.91
CA GLY A 96 -9.24 2.08 -7.59
C GLY A 96 -8.75 3.52 -7.63
N CYS A 97 -7.48 3.69 -7.26
CA CYS A 97 -6.79 4.97 -7.24
C CYS A 97 -5.29 4.77 -7.47
N ARG A 98 -4.56 5.86 -7.73
CA ARG A 98 -3.10 5.83 -7.73
C ARG A 98 -2.59 5.77 -6.30
N LEU A 99 -1.62 4.90 -6.06
CA LEU A 99 -0.86 4.83 -4.82
C LEU A 99 0.58 5.26 -5.10
N CYS A 100 0.98 6.39 -4.51
CA CYS A 100 2.34 6.89 -4.52
C CYS A 100 2.99 6.60 -3.16
N VAL A 101 4.17 5.99 -3.19
CA VAL A 101 5.02 5.72 -2.03
C VAL A 101 6.33 6.48 -2.21
N THR A 102 6.73 7.27 -1.22
CA THR A 102 8.04 7.93 -1.20
C THR A 102 8.80 7.53 0.04
N LEU A 103 10.13 7.43 -0.06
CA LEU A 103 11.04 7.25 1.07
C LEU A 103 12.34 8.00 0.76
N GLY A 104 12.64 9.08 1.49
CA GLY A 104 13.74 9.98 1.15
C GLY A 104 13.59 10.54 -0.28
N ALA A 105 14.60 10.30 -1.14
CA ALA A 105 14.58 10.68 -2.55
C ALA A 105 13.89 9.65 -3.47
N SER A 106 13.62 8.44 -2.97
CA SER A 106 13.01 7.36 -3.75
C SER A 106 11.50 7.54 -3.84
N ARG A 107 10.94 7.21 -5.00
CA ARG A 107 9.50 7.29 -5.26
C ARG A 107 9.06 6.17 -6.19
N VAL A 108 7.95 5.53 -5.85
CA VAL A 108 7.24 4.56 -6.70
C VAL A 108 5.77 4.96 -6.75
N ALA A 109 5.19 4.94 -7.95
CA ALA A 109 3.77 5.16 -8.14
C ALA A 109 3.17 3.97 -8.88
N GLY A 110 2.06 3.47 -8.38
CA GLY A 110 1.28 2.41 -9.01
C GLY A 110 -0.21 2.67 -8.88
N TYR A 111 -1.00 1.67 -9.20
CA TYR A 111 -2.44 1.67 -9.07
C TYR A 111 -2.86 0.64 -8.02
N LEU A 112 -3.86 1.02 -7.22
CA LEU A 112 -4.45 0.23 -6.17
C LEU A 112 -5.91 -0.04 -6.54
N TRP A 113 -6.29 -1.30 -6.71
CA TRP A 113 -7.69 -1.71 -6.80
C TRP A 113 -8.18 -2.21 -5.46
N LEU A 114 -9.38 -1.79 -5.07
CA LEU A 114 -9.97 -2.08 -3.77
C LEU A 114 -11.49 -1.88 -3.82
N SER A 115 -12.22 -2.36 -2.81
CA SER A 115 -13.65 -2.05 -2.71
C SER A 115 -13.82 -0.63 -2.17
N VAL A 116 -15.02 -0.07 -2.31
CA VAL A 116 -15.35 1.23 -1.70
C VAL A 116 -15.25 1.13 -0.17
N GLU A 117 -15.66 0.01 0.42
CA GLU A 117 -15.55 -0.27 1.85
C GLU A 117 -14.09 -0.30 2.31
N SER A 118 -13.22 -1.01 1.58
CA SER A 118 -11.77 -1.04 1.85
C SER A 118 -11.13 0.34 1.72
N PHE A 119 -11.55 1.15 0.75
CA PHE A 119 -11.08 2.52 0.61
C PHE A 119 -11.46 3.38 1.82
N LEU A 120 -12.72 3.29 2.26
CA LEU A 120 -13.19 4.02 3.44
C LEU A 120 -12.47 3.54 4.71
N ALA A 121 -12.21 2.24 4.84
CA ALA A 121 -11.45 1.66 5.94
C ALA A 121 -10.01 2.20 5.98
N LEU A 122 -9.30 2.22 4.84
CA LEU A 122 -7.96 2.80 4.73
C LEU A 122 -7.95 4.30 5.08
N CYS A 123 -8.93 5.06 4.58
CA CYS A 123 -9.06 6.48 4.93
C CYS A 123 -9.30 6.67 6.44
N LYS A 124 -10.03 5.77 7.10
CA LYS A 124 -10.26 5.82 8.55
C LYS A 124 -8.99 5.45 9.32
N ALA A 125 -8.31 4.38 8.94
CA ALA A 125 -7.05 3.94 9.55
C ALA A 125 -5.97 5.02 9.44
N GLY A 126 -5.80 5.62 8.27
CA GLY A 126 -4.83 6.71 8.05
C GLY A 126 -5.15 8.03 8.76
N ARG A 127 -6.35 8.18 9.34
CA ARG A 127 -6.73 9.34 10.18
C ARG A 127 -6.52 9.10 11.67
N GLY A 128 -6.38 7.85 12.10
CA GLY A 128 -6.40 7.43 13.50
C GLY A 128 -5.12 7.68 14.29
N ASP A 129 -4.02 8.08 13.65
CA ASP A 129 -2.75 8.36 14.32
C ASP A 129 -2.68 9.83 14.79
N PRO A 130 -2.67 10.11 16.10
CA PRO A 130 -2.60 11.48 16.62
C PRO A 130 -1.30 12.23 16.25
N GLY A 131 -0.22 11.51 15.89
CA GLY A 131 1.03 12.09 15.38
C GLY A 131 0.91 12.72 13.98
N LEU A 132 -0.17 12.40 13.25
CA LEU A 132 -0.40 12.84 11.88
C LEU A 132 -1.12 14.20 11.74
N SER A 133 -1.57 14.79 12.85
CA SER A 133 -2.34 16.05 12.86
C SER A 133 -1.57 17.27 12.31
N ARG A 134 -0.24 17.18 12.16
CA ARG A 134 0.63 18.27 11.68
C ARG A 134 0.91 18.26 10.18
N CYS A 135 0.56 17.19 9.44
CA CYS A 135 0.80 17.07 8.01
C CYS A 135 -0.50 17.28 7.20
N ARG A 136 -1.16 18.42 7.42
CA ARG A 136 -2.50 18.73 6.86
C ARG A 136 -2.42 19.80 5.76
N ARG A 137 -1.67 19.56 4.68
CA ARG A 137 -1.70 20.40 3.47
C ARG A 137 -1.44 19.59 2.19
N SER A 138 -2.38 18.72 1.81
CA SER A 138 -2.42 18.18 0.43
C SER A 138 -3.69 17.40 0.08
N PHE A 139 -4.62 17.13 1.01
CA PHE A 139 -5.91 16.53 0.68
C PHE A 139 -6.86 17.54 0.01
N GLY A 140 -6.60 17.84 -1.26
CA GLY A 140 -7.50 18.56 -2.16
C GLY A 140 -8.40 17.59 -2.92
N TRP A 141 -9.37 16.97 -2.24
CA TRP A 141 -10.52 16.39 -2.94
C TRP A 141 -11.44 17.54 -3.32
N ARG A 142 -11.22 18.16 -4.49
CA ARG A 142 -12.31 18.92 -5.14
C ARG A 142 -13.21 17.89 -5.81
N LEU A 143 -14.34 17.61 -5.18
CA LEU A 143 -15.52 17.16 -5.90
C LEU A 143 -15.93 18.33 -6.80
N THR A 144 -15.62 18.23 -8.09
CA THR A 144 -16.32 18.98 -9.14
C THR A 144 -17.48 18.14 -9.64
#